data_AF-R1G3S5-F1
#
_entry.id   AF-R1G3S5-F1
#
_cell.length_a   1.000
_cell.length_b   1.000
_cell.length_c   1.000
_cell.angle_alpha   90.00
_cell.angle_beta   90.00
_cell.angle_gamma   90.00
#
_symmetry.space_group_name_H-M   'P 1'
#
loop_
_entity.id
_entity.type
_entity.pdbx_description
1 polymer ?
#
loop_
_entity_poly.entity_id
_entity_poly.type
_entity_poly.pdbx_seq_one_letter_code
_entity_poly.pdbx_strand_id
1 'polypeptide(L)'
;MARRSSTVLLAVLCLCLFFFFSASPGQSLHRRRALKTCLLEPELQQRAQRAKVPTHTDNQTLRHLFGLPSLLDSYDHCYNASTRLAPYGFDPHEQKTDGQSIWARRDWKKEQHECAVRNGLLPSQAEPRKRFHLPDKPPQRYLTTQPAKKDVKKPAPRTAVVMRTSDNFNWAGDVTAYIRSMIVELALESGGQYELFILVQVKDLKQRIFLDPEAYNRVLRKHVPEEFRGMAYLWNENMLKEWYPEVPNHSYIHQAYQALELFAQVVAPDFDYFWQFEMDWRATAPHLQAFERMAAWAREQPRLYLTNMNSAWYIPSLQGSWHDLWMLMNETLWNDKRAAEVREHGKNWGVGEEADLITLAPIVDVRTTDFWLFRGMVHNDPLQIKAKKLPHFAAPVAMTRTSKRLLDAVHKLQQEYGFWMASEATMETMAFHHKFKAVHVQHPVYFNGTENDKMIDWLFNSGGPENLGGGPDSQYNWEGAAHKTLEKLTWWWPREGYDHYPQHAS
;
A
#
# COMPACT_ATOMS: atom_id res chain seq x y z
N MET A 1 -65.75 -32.63 -36.50
CA MET A 1 -65.03 -31.66 -37.36
C MET A 1 -64.59 -30.48 -36.51
N ALA A 2 -63.41 -29.93 -36.79
CA ALA A 2 -62.82 -28.69 -36.22
C ALA A 2 -62.32 -28.83 -34.76
N ARG A 3 -61.00 -28.81 -34.52
CA ARG A 3 -60.04 -27.66 -34.47
C ARG A 3 -60.15 -26.84 -33.18
N ARG A 4 -58.97 -26.60 -32.60
CA ARG A 4 -58.56 -25.64 -31.54
C ARG A 4 -58.57 -26.17 -30.11
N SER A 5 -57.37 -26.53 -29.64
CA SER A 5 -56.82 -26.05 -28.36
C SER A 5 -55.40 -26.57 -28.17
N SER A 6 -54.43 -25.95 -28.84
CA SER A 6 -52.99 -26.17 -28.60
C SER A 6 -52.25 -24.86 -28.31
N THR A 7 -52.97 -23.84 -27.83
CA THR A 7 -52.41 -22.50 -27.57
C THR A 7 -52.56 -22.02 -26.12
N VAL A 8 -53.16 -22.82 -25.22
CA VAL A 8 -53.36 -22.41 -23.82
C VAL A 8 -52.34 -23.02 -22.87
N LEU A 9 -51.74 -24.17 -23.20
CA LEU A 9 -50.73 -24.80 -22.32
C LEU A 9 -49.31 -24.19 -22.44
N LEU A 10 -49.00 -23.49 -23.54
CA LEU A 10 -47.70 -22.82 -23.70
C LEU A 10 -47.63 -21.44 -23.01
N ALA A 11 -48.78 -20.82 -22.72
CA ALA A 11 -48.83 -19.50 -22.10
C ALA A 11 -48.62 -19.53 -20.58
N VAL A 12 -48.95 -20.65 -19.91
CA VAL A 12 -48.84 -20.78 -18.45
C VAL A 12 -47.41 -21.18 -18.02
N LEU A 13 -46.66 -21.91 -18.85
CA LEU A 13 -45.26 -22.24 -18.56
C LEU A 13 -44.29 -21.08 -18.81
N CYS A 14 -44.62 -20.12 -19.69
CA CYS A 14 -43.81 -18.90 -19.85
C CYS A 14 -44.03 -17.88 -18.71
N LEU A 15 -45.20 -17.83 -18.08
CA LEU A 15 -45.49 -16.85 -17.01
C LEU A 15 -44.88 -17.21 -15.65
N CYS A 16 -44.56 -18.49 -15.40
CA CYS A 16 -43.80 -18.90 -14.20
C CYS A 16 -42.27 -18.77 -14.36
N LEU A 17 -41.77 -18.64 -15.60
CA LEU A 17 -40.36 -18.37 -15.88
C LEU A 17 -40.01 -16.86 -15.86
N PHE A 18 -41.01 -15.97 -15.83
CA PHE A 18 -40.81 -14.52 -15.67
C PHE A 18 -40.90 -14.00 -14.23
N PHE A 19 -41.21 -14.86 -13.24
CA PHE A 19 -41.29 -14.46 -11.83
C PHE A 19 -40.17 -15.02 -10.93
N PHE A 20 -39.17 -15.72 -11.50
CA PHE A 20 -37.99 -16.21 -10.76
C PHE A 20 -36.65 -15.61 -11.20
N PHE A 21 -36.66 -14.56 -12.03
CA PHE A 21 -35.49 -13.73 -12.35
C PHE A 21 -35.74 -12.26 -12.02
N SER A 22 -36.15 -11.99 -10.77
CA SER A 22 -36.11 -10.63 -10.22
C SER A 22 -35.94 -10.69 -8.71
N ALA A 23 -34.86 -11.32 -8.27
CA ALA A 23 -34.29 -11.10 -6.96
C ALA A 23 -32.80 -10.82 -7.17
N SER A 24 -32.48 -9.55 -7.42
CA SER A 24 -31.12 -9.04 -7.26
C SER A 24 -30.58 -9.52 -5.90
N PRO A 25 -29.36 -10.07 -5.82
CA PRO A 25 -28.72 -10.17 -4.53
C PRO A 25 -28.52 -8.73 -4.04
N GLY A 26 -29.13 -8.41 -2.91
CA GLY A 26 -29.30 -7.07 -2.40
C GLY A 26 -27.99 -6.27 -2.40
N GLN A 27 -27.84 -5.39 -3.39
CA GLN A 27 -27.06 -4.19 -3.18
C GLN A 27 -27.82 -3.39 -2.14
N SER A 28 -27.31 -3.31 -0.92
CA SER A 28 -27.67 -2.21 -0.04
C SER A 28 -27.29 -0.93 -0.81
N LEU A 29 -28.27 -0.31 -1.46
CA LEU A 29 -28.19 1.03 -2.01
C LEU A 29 -28.14 2.02 -0.83
N HIS A 30 -27.09 1.91 -0.02
CA HIS A 30 -26.59 3.07 0.69
C HIS A 30 -26.12 4.01 -0.41
N ARG A 31 -26.95 5.01 -0.75
CA ARG A 31 -26.49 6.21 -1.45
C ARG A 31 -25.38 6.82 -0.59
N ARG A 32 -24.13 6.37 -0.76
CA ARG A 32 -22.96 7.08 -0.27
C ARG A 32 -23.03 8.43 -0.98
N ARG A 33 -23.17 9.50 -0.21
CA ARG A 33 -23.04 10.85 -0.75
C ARG A 33 -21.68 10.91 -1.44
N ALA A 34 -21.65 11.22 -2.73
CA ALA A 34 -20.40 11.41 -3.44
C ALA A 34 -19.60 12.50 -2.71
N LEU A 35 -18.36 12.18 -2.32
CA LEU A 35 -17.46 13.15 -1.73
C LEU A 35 -17.15 14.22 -2.77
N LYS A 36 -17.14 15.48 -2.34
CA LYS A 36 -16.86 16.62 -3.21
C LYS A 36 -15.38 16.96 -3.12
N THR A 37 -14.75 17.09 -4.29
CA THR A 37 -13.41 17.64 -4.42
C THR A 37 -13.32 19.00 -3.71
N CYS A 38 -12.27 19.16 -2.91
CA CYS A 38 -11.94 20.42 -2.28
C CYS A 38 -11.11 21.26 -3.25
N LEU A 39 -11.71 22.35 -3.72
CA LEU A 39 -11.11 23.19 -4.73
C LEU A 39 -9.91 23.94 -4.15
N LEU A 40 -8.79 23.86 -4.85
CA LEU A 40 -7.72 24.85 -4.76
C LEU A 40 -8.20 26.17 -5.36
N GLU A 41 -7.37 27.21 -5.25
CA GLU A 41 -7.54 28.43 -6.05
C GLU A 41 -7.63 28.06 -7.55
N PRO A 42 -8.46 28.76 -8.36
CA PRO A 42 -8.74 28.36 -9.74
C PRO A 42 -7.48 28.13 -10.60
N GLU A 43 -6.46 28.96 -10.43
CA GLU A 43 -5.18 28.80 -11.13
C GLU A 43 -4.48 27.48 -10.77
N LEU A 44 -4.41 27.19 -9.47
CA LEU A 44 -3.78 25.98 -8.95
C LEU A 44 -4.51 24.72 -9.36
N GLN A 45 -5.84 24.77 -9.35
CA GLN A 45 -6.66 23.67 -9.85
C GLN A 45 -6.38 23.43 -11.33
N GLN A 46 -6.32 24.49 -12.14
CA GLN A 46 -6.02 24.36 -13.57
C GLN A 46 -4.62 23.79 -13.81
N ARG A 47 -3.63 24.20 -13.01
CA ARG A 47 -2.27 23.65 -13.04
C ARG A 47 -2.26 22.16 -12.70
N ALA A 48 -2.93 21.75 -11.62
CA ALA A 48 -3.04 20.34 -11.22
C ALA A 48 -3.74 19.48 -12.28
N GLN A 49 -4.79 19.99 -12.94
CA GLN A 49 -5.42 19.25 -14.06
C GLN A 49 -4.48 19.09 -15.26
N ARG A 50 -3.73 20.15 -15.63
CA ARG A 50 -2.72 20.07 -16.70
C ARG A 50 -1.61 19.08 -16.37
N ALA A 51 -1.23 18.94 -15.09
CA ALA A 51 -0.22 17.99 -14.65
C ALA A 51 -0.57 16.53 -14.97
N LYS A 52 -1.87 16.21 -15.06
CA LYS A 52 -2.37 14.86 -15.31
C LYS A 52 -2.62 14.54 -16.78
N VAL A 53 -2.34 15.49 -17.68
CA VAL A 53 -2.39 15.26 -19.12
C VAL A 53 -1.16 14.42 -19.50
N PRO A 54 -1.35 13.22 -20.10
CA PRO A 54 -0.24 12.41 -20.56
C PRO A 54 0.61 13.16 -21.57
N THR A 55 1.92 12.96 -21.50
CA THR A 55 2.86 13.38 -22.55
C THR A 55 2.91 12.32 -23.63
N HIS A 56 2.71 12.71 -24.90
CA HIS A 56 3.06 11.84 -26.03
C HIS A 56 4.57 11.84 -26.16
N THR A 57 5.21 10.70 -25.91
CA THR A 57 6.65 10.53 -26.17
C THR A 57 6.84 9.34 -27.11
N ASP A 58 7.47 9.58 -28.26
CA ASP A 58 7.83 8.52 -29.21
C ASP A 58 9.09 7.73 -28.75
N ASN A 59 9.68 8.13 -27.62
CA ASN A 59 10.99 7.69 -27.13
C ASN A 59 10.93 7.13 -25.71
N GLN A 60 9.93 6.28 -25.39
CA GLN A 60 9.96 5.57 -24.11
C GLN A 60 11.21 4.67 -24.06
N THR A 61 12.17 5.01 -23.20
CA THR A 61 13.46 4.31 -23.15
C THR A 61 13.40 3.03 -22.32
N LEU A 62 12.49 2.97 -21.35
CA LEU A 62 12.33 1.84 -20.45
C LEU A 62 11.31 0.83 -20.98
N ARG A 63 11.70 -0.44 -20.99
CA ARG A 63 10.83 -1.53 -21.41
C ARG A 63 9.85 -1.90 -20.28
N HIS A 64 8.56 -1.94 -20.57
CA HIS A 64 7.57 -2.53 -19.66
C HIS A 64 7.83 -4.02 -19.53
N LEU A 65 8.11 -4.49 -18.30
CA LEU A 65 8.54 -5.87 -18.05
C LEU A 65 7.50 -6.65 -17.24
N PHE A 66 7.08 -6.10 -16.10
CA PHE A 66 6.13 -6.76 -15.22
C PHE A 66 4.84 -5.96 -15.10
N GLY A 67 3.76 -6.68 -14.80
CA GLY A 67 2.52 -6.09 -14.31
C GLY A 67 1.55 -5.61 -15.37
N LEU A 68 0.60 -4.80 -14.90
CA LEU A 68 -0.55 -4.29 -15.66
C LEU A 68 -0.50 -2.76 -15.68
N PRO A 69 -0.18 -2.14 -16.83
CA PRO A 69 -0.17 -0.69 -17.02
C PRO A 69 -1.49 -0.02 -16.60
N SER A 70 -2.60 -0.75 -16.79
CA SER A 70 -3.95 -0.35 -16.40
C SER A 70 -4.12 -0.03 -14.91
N LEU A 71 -3.22 -0.49 -14.04
CA LEU A 71 -3.29 -0.22 -12.60
C LEU A 71 -2.80 1.16 -12.20
N LEU A 72 -1.91 1.78 -12.98
CA LEU A 72 -1.49 3.16 -12.75
C LEU A 72 -2.25 4.13 -13.64
N ASP A 73 -2.27 3.88 -14.95
CA ASP A 73 -3.15 4.59 -15.89
C ASP A 73 -3.39 3.80 -17.19
N SER A 74 -3.12 4.33 -18.38
CA SER A 74 -3.28 3.61 -19.64
C SER A 74 -1.92 3.17 -20.15
N TYR A 75 -1.87 2.11 -20.95
CA TYR A 75 -0.64 1.65 -21.60
C TYR A 75 -0.03 2.72 -22.50
N ASP A 76 -0.87 3.52 -23.17
CA ASP A 76 -0.44 4.55 -24.11
C ASP A 76 -0.12 5.90 -23.43
N HIS A 77 -0.18 5.97 -22.10
CA HIS A 77 0.06 7.21 -21.35
C HIS A 77 1.45 7.22 -20.73
N CYS A 78 2.25 8.21 -21.12
CA CYS A 78 3.55 8.50 -20.50
C CYS A 78 3.47 9.82 -19.73
N TYR A 79 4.30 9.95 -18.68
CA TYR A 79 4.36 11.15 -17.86
C TYR A 79 5.81 11.53 -17.59
N ASN A 80 6.29 12.57 -18.27
CA ASN A 80 7.58 13.17 -17.96
C ASN A 80 7.55 13.81 -16.55
N ALA A 81 8.46 13.39 -15.67
CA ALA A 81 8.46 13.85 -14.27
C ALA A 81 8.59 15.37 -14.13
N SER A 82 9.41 16.02 -14.95
CA SER A 82 9.62 17.47 -14.89
C SER A 82 8.34 18.22 -15.22
N THR A 83 7.64 17.86 -16.30
CA THR A 83 6.37 18.50 -16.67
C THR A 83 5.23 18.12 -15.73
N ARG A 84 5.26 16.89 -15.19
CA ARG A 84 4.30 16.38 -14.21
C ARG A 84 4.37 17.11 -12.87
N LEU A 85 5.57 17.44 -12.41
CA LEU A 85 5.80 18.07 -11.11
C LEU A 85 5.94 19.59 -11.16
N ALA A 86 6.21 20.18 -12.33
CA ALA A 86 6.29 21.64 -12.49
C ALA A 86 5.02 22.39 -12.01
N PRO A 87 3.79 21.88 -12.25
CA PRO A 87 2.58 22.43 -11.65
C PRO A 87 2.63 22.54 -10.12
N TYR A 88 3.32 21.64 -9.45
CA TYR A 88 3.49 21.57 -7.98
C TYR A 88 4.76 22.27 -7.48
N GLY A 89 5.42 23.04 -8.36
CA GLY A 89 6.56 23.89 -8.00
C GLY A 89 7.92 23.24 -8.22
N PHE A 90 8.02 22.10 -8.90
CA PHE A 90 9.32 21.57 -9.31
C PHE A 90 9.94 22.45 -10.41
N ASP A 91 11.17 22.91 -10.17
CA ASP A 91 11.97 23.63 -11.15
C ASP A 91 13.37 22.98 -11.22
N PRO A 92 13.65 22.15 -12.23
CA PRO A 92 14.93 21.44 -12.35
C PRO A 92 16.11 22.37 -12.62
N HIS A 93 15.87 23.64 -12.97
CA HIS A 93 16.93 24.63 -13.23
C HIS A 93 17.09 25.64 -12.09
N GLU A 94 16.33 25.47 -10.99
CA GLU A 94 16.32 26.36 -9.82
C GLU A 94 16.17 27.86 -10.17
N GLN A 95 15.59 28.19 -11.33
CA GLN A 95 15.42 29.57 -11.77
C GLN A 95 14.38 30.31 -10.92
N LYS A 96 13.44 29.56 -10.33
CA LYS A 96 12.49 30.04 -9.34
C LYS A 96 12.86 29.48 -7.98
N THR A 97 13.20 30.36 -7.05
CA THR A 97 13.40 29.96 -5.65
C THR A 97 12.06 29.54 -5.03
N ASP A 98 12.03 28.37 -4.39
CA ASP A 98 10.84 27.83 -3.72
C ASP A 98 10.28 28.81 -2.67
N GLY A 99 11.11 29.70 -2.11
CA GLY A 99 10.71 30.74 -1.16
C GLY A 99 9.73 31.79 -1.70
N GLN A 100 9.53 31.87 -3.02
CA GLN A 100 8.52 32.71 -3.68
C GLN A 100 7.40 31.89 -4.34
N SER A 101 7.39 30.58 -4.15
CA SER A 101 6.36 29.69 -4.67
C SER A 101 5.01 29.98 -4.01
N ILE A 102 3.93 29.98 -4.80
CA ILE A 102 2.54 30.03 -4.31
C ILE A 102 2.17 28.84 -3.39
N TRP A 103 3.02 27.81 -3.36
CA TRP A 103 2.90 26.66 -2.49
C TRP A 103 3.58 26.88 -1.13
N ALA A 104 4.63 27.72 -1.08
CA ALA A 104 5.34 28.00 0.16
C ALA A 104 4.41 28.77 1.11
N ARG A 105 4.24 28.27 2.34
CA ARG A 105 3.35 28.76 3.41
C ARG A 105 1.91 28.22 3.41
N ARG A 106 1.58 27.25 2.55
CA ARG A 106 0.30 26.52 2.72
C ARG A 106 0.34 25.68 3.98
N ASP A 107 -0.78 25.66 4.70
CA ASP A 107 -0.96 24.79 5.86
C ASP A 107 -1.64 23.51 5.38
N TRP A 108 -0.83 22.57 4.89
CA TRP A 108 -1.31 21.30 4.36
C TRP A 108 -2.06 20.47 5.40
N LYS A 109 -1.74 20.63 6.70
CA LYS A 109 -2.51 19.97 7.76
C LYS A 109 -3.93 20.51 7.81
N LYS A 110 -4.07 21.83 7.84
CA LYS A 110 -5.37 22.51 7.92
C LYS A 110 -6.22 22.22 6.68
N GLU A 111 -5.67 22.33 5.49
CA GLU A 111 -6.44 22.18 4.25
C GLU A 111 -7.01 20.77 4.06
N GLN A 112 -6.22 19.74 4.35
CA GLN A 112 -6.68 18.36 4.32
C GLN A 112 -7.77 18.11 5.37
N HIS A 113 -7.57 18.62 6.58
CA HIS A 113 -8.53 18.49 7.68
C HIS A 113 -9.88 19.15 7.35
N GLU A 114 -9.85 20.41 6.91
CA GLU A 114 -11.06 21.14 6.51
C GLU A 114 -11.79 20.47 5.34
N CYS A 115 -11.04 19.86 4.42
CA CYS A 115 -11.62 19.09 3.33
C CYS A 115 -12.41 17.88 3.83
N ALA A 116 -11.85 17.11 4.75
CA ALA A 116 -12.52 15.96 5.37
C ALA A 116 -13.75 16.40 6.20
N VAL A 117 -13.65 17.50 6.96
CA VAL A 117 -14.77 18.08 7.72
C VAL A 117 -15.91 18.51 6.79
N ARG A 118 -15.60 19.24 5.70
CA ARG A 118 -16.58 19.71 4.72
C ARG A 118 -17.37 18.57 4.07
N ASN A 119 -16.72 17.42 3.91
CA ASN A 119 -17.33 16.20 3.36
C ASN A 119 -17.97 15.29 4.40
N GLY A 120 -17.97 15.68 5.69
CA GLY A 120 -18.60 14.91 6.77
C GLY A 120 -17.86 13.63 7.14
N LEU A 121 -16.57 13.54 6.79
CA LEU A 121 -15.68 12.43 7.18
C LEU A 121 -15.12 12.62 8.58
N LEU A 122 -15.02 13.88 9.03
CA LEU A 122 -14.63 14.28 10.37
C LEU A 122 -15.71 15.15 11.01
N PRO A 123 -15.86 15.13 12.34
CA PRO A 123 -16.76 16.04 13.03
C PRO A 123 -16.28 17.49 12.86
N SER A 124 -17.21 18.46 12.82
CA SER A 124 -16.90 19.87 12.62
C SER A 124 -16.04 20.49 13.73
N GLN A 125 -16.00 19.88 14.90
CA GLN A 125 -15.16 20.26 16.04
C GLN A 125 -14.16 19.14 16.38
N ALA A 126 -13.57 18.51 15.35
CA ALA A 126 -12.54 17.51 15.55
C ALA A 126 -11.34 18.14 16.28
N GLU A 127 -10.99 17.56 17.43
CA GLU A 127 -9.79 17.95 18.17
C GLU A 127 -8.54 17.77 17.31
N PRO A 128 -7.53 18.64 17.42
CA PRO A 128 -6.26 18.43 16.76
C PRO A 128 -5.66 17.06 17.09
N ARG A 129 -5.13 16.38 16.09
CA ARG A 129 -4.42 15.11 16.28
C ARG A 129 -3.29 15.30 17.30
N LYS A 130 -3.23 14.39 18.27
CA LYS A 130 -2.17 14.36 19.27
C LYS A 130 -0.85 13.98 18.60
N ARG A 131 0.27 14.50 19.14
CA ARG A 131 1.60 14.02 18.79
C ARG A 131 1.82 12.63 19.40
N PHE A 132 2.83 11.92 18.90
CA PHE A 132 3.34 10.77 19.63
C PHE A 132 3.74 11.15 21.05
N HIS A 133 3.54 10.21 21.97
CA HIS A 133 3.87 10.36 23.37
C HIS A 133 4.41 9.03 23.92
N LEU A 134 5.10 9.09 25.06
CA LEU A 134 5.44 7.90 25.84
C LEU A 134 4.15 7.32 26.45
N PRO A 135 4.09 6.00 26.71
CA PRO A 135 2.91 5.39 27.29
C PRO A 135 2.63 5.94 28.70
N ASP A 136 1.38 6.32 28.98
CA ASP A 136 0.99 6.90 30.29
C ASP A 136 1.10 5.91 31.45
N LYS A 137 1.03 4.62 31.13
CA LYS A 137 1.15 3.49 32.06
C LYS A 137 2.02 2.43 31.40
N PRO A 138 2.76 1.61 32.16
CA PRO A 138 3.46 0.47 31.59
C PRO A 138 2.45 -0.38 30.80
N PRO A 139 2.80 -0.85 29.60
CA PRO A 139 1.89 -1.65 28.79
C PRO A 139 1.43 -2.86 29.60
N GLN A 140 0.14 -2.90 29.92
CA GLN A 140 -0.45 -4.04 30.61
C GLN A 140 -0.50 -5.20 29.62
N ARG A 141 -0.10 -6.40 30.04
CA ARG A 141 -0.24 -7.67 29.26
C ARG A 141 -1.67 -7.97 28.80
N TYR A 142 -2.64 -7.16 29.20
CA TYR A 142 -4.04 -7.24 28.79
C TYR A 142 -4.54 -5.83 28.49
N LEU A 143 -4.38 -5.36 27.25
CA LEU A 143 -5.19 -4.24 26.78
C LEU A 143 -6.57 -4.80 26.39
N THR A 144 -7.57 -4.44 27.20
CA THR A 144 -8.98 -4.61 26.85
C THR A 144 -9.22 -4.09 25.44
N THR A 145 -9.59 -5.00 24.55
CA THR A 145 -10.25 -4.68 23.30
C THR A 145 -11.34 -3.66 23.60
N GLN A 146 -11.21 -2.43 23.08
CA GLN A 146 -12.41 -1.60 23.00
C GLN A 146 -13.39 -2.39 22.13
N PRO A 147 -14.58 -2.74 22.64
CA PRO A 147 -15.56 -3.43 21.83
C PRO A 147 -15.84 -2.57 20.60
N ALA A 148 -15.97 -3.23 19.44
CA ALA A 148 -16.44 -2.56 18.22
C ALA A 148 -17.69 -1.75 18.59
N LYS A 149 -17.59 -0.42 18.52
CA LYS A 149 -18.75 0.44 18.77
C LYS A 149 -19.85 -0.02 17.80
N LYS A 150 -21.02 -0.33 18.37
CA LYS A 150 -22.25 -0.69 17.64
C LYS A 150 -22.49 0.27 16.48
N ASP A 151 -23.11 -0.25 15.41
CA ASP A 151 -23.54 0.43 14.17
C ASP A 151 -24.07 1.86 14.36
N VAL A 152 -23.15 2.80 14.49
CA VAL A 152 -23.33 4.17 14.01
C VAL A 152 -23.06 4.09 12.51
N LYS A 153 -23.86 4.76 11.68
CA LYS A 153 -23.57 4.91 10.23
C LYS A 153 -22.09 5.22 10.05
N LYS A 154 -21.29 4.22 9.67
CA LYS A 154 -19.86 4.42 9.48
C LYS A 154 -19.69 5.40 8.31
N PRO A 155 -18.89 6.45 8.45
CA PRO A 155 -18.47 7.28 7.33
C PRO A 155 -17.86 6.40 6.23
N ALA A 156 -17.68 6.96 5.03
CA ALA A 156 -16.88 6.29 4.00
C ALA A 156 -15.48 5.96 4.57
N PRO A 157 -14.92 4.78 4.27
CA PRO A 157 -13.64 4.38 4.84
C PRO A 157 -12.55 5.37 4.42
N ARG A 158 -11.68 5.70 5.37
CA ARG A 158 -10.57 6.66 5.14
C ARG A 158 -9.24 5.92 5.06
N THR A 159 -8.33 6.47 4.26
CA THR A 159 -6.98 5.93 4.06
C THR A 159 -5.92 6.97 4.41
N ALA A 160 -5.07 6.68 5.39
CA ALA A 160 -3.89 7.50 5.67
C ALA A 160 -2.77 7.14 4.69
N VAL A 161 -2.06 8.14 4.18
CA VAL A 161 -0.86 7.94 3.35
C VAL A 161 0.33 8.50 4.09
N VAL A 162 1.24 7.62 4.46
CA VAL A 162 2.29 7.89 5.44
C VAL A 162 3.66 7.82 4.76
N MET A 163 4.29 8.97 4.59
CA MET A 163 5.67 9.09 4.10
C MET A 163 6.63 8.95 5.27
N ARG A 164 7.54 7.98 5.23
CA ARG A 164 8.51 7.74 6.31
C ARG A 164 9.87 8.30 5.94
N THR A 165 10.44 9.07 6.85
CA THR A 165 11.73 9.73 6.67
C THR A 165 12.52 9.78 7.97
N SER A 166 13.72 10.36 7.95
CA SER A 166 14.54 10.60 9.14
C SER A 166 15.05 12.04 9.22
N ASP A 167 15.55 12.43 10.39
CA ASP A 167 16.12 13.74 10.68
C ASP A 167 17.36 14.11 9.81
N ASN A 168 17.94 13.18 9.06
CA ASN A 168 19.01 13.47 8.10
C ASN A 168 18.57 13.46 6.63
N PHE A 169 17.27 13.40 6.35
CA PHE A 169 16.76 13.34 4.99
C PHE A 169 16.91 14.67 4.24
N ASN A 170 17.30 14.59 2.96
CA ASN A 170 17.46 15.74 2.08
C ASN A 170 16.14 16.02 1.31
N TRP A 171 15.56 17.19 1.52
CA TRP A 171 14.31 17.62 0.89
C TRP A 171 14.49 18.32 -0.47
N ALA A 172 15.73 18.37 -0.98
CA ALA A 172 16.05 18.99 -2.26
C ALA A 172 15.48 18.22 -3.45
N GLY A 173 15.53 18.84 -4.64
CA GLY A 173 15.08 18.23 -5.88
C GLY A 173 13.54 18.15 -5.98
N ASP A 174 13.04 17.00 -6.40
CA ASP A 174 11.64 16.80 -6.74
C ASP A 174 10.72 16.46 -5.55
N VAL A 175 11.31 16.17 -4.38
CA VAL A 175 10.60 15.60 -3.22
C VAL A 175 9.43 16.46 -2.77
N THR A 176 9.68 17.76 -2.61
CA THR A 176 8.67 18.70 -2.11
C THR A 176 7.50 18.81 -3.09
N ALA A 177 7.78 18.92 -4.39
CA ALA A 177 6.76 18.96 -5.44
C ALA A 177 5.99 17.63 -5.54
N TYR A 178 6.67 16.50 -5.34
CA TYR A 178 6.06 15.18 -5.31
C TYR A 178 5.05 15.05 -4.17
N ILE A 179 5.40 15.44 -2.95
CA ILE A 179 4.50 15.42 -1.79
C ILE A 179 3.32 16.38 -2.00
N ARG A 180 3.56 17.57 -2.54
CA ARG A 180 2.48 18.50 -2.92
C ARG A 180 1.50 17.84 -3.90
N SER A 181 2.00 17.12 -4.92
CA SER A 181 1.15 16.40 -5.87
C SER A 181 0.29 15.34 -5.20
N MET A 182 0.86 14.59 -4.25
CA MET A 182 0.12 13.60 -3.46
C MET A 182 -0.95 14.24 -2.58
N ILE A 183 -0.67 15.35 -1.89
CA ILE A 183 -1.67 16.05 -1.06
C ILE A 183 -2.84 16.53 -1.93
N VAL A 184 -2.54 17.19 -3.05
CA VAL A 184 -3.57 17.74 -3.92
C VAL A 184 -4.44 16.62 -4.48
N GLU A 185 -3.83 15.60 -5.09
CA GLU A 185 -4.58 14.55 -5.78
C GLU A 185 -5.25 13.57 -4.80
N LEU A 186 -4.56 13.14 -3.75
CA LEU A 186 -5.14 12.17 -2.82
C LEU A 186 -6.07 12.87 -1.84
N ALA A 187 -5.61 13.89 -1.09
CA ALA A 187 -6.42 14.43 -0.01
C ALA A 187 -7.51 15.40 -0.50
N LEU A 188 -7.18 16.32 -1.42
CA LEU A 188 -8.14 17.34 -1.85
C LEU A 188 -9.08 16.84 -2.95
N GLU A 189 -8.59 16.14 -3.98
CA GLU A 189 -9.45 15.66 -5.07
C GLU A 189 -10.41 14.56 -4.61
N SER A 190 -10.00 13.66 -3.70
CA SER A 190 -10.88 12.64 -3.11
C SER A 190 -11.92 13.18 -2.12
N GLY A 191 -11.84 14.47 -1.75
CA GLY A 191 -12.71 15.06 -0.74
C GLY A 191 -12.40 14.62 0.69
N GLY A 192 -11.13 14.35 1.00
CA GLY A 192 -10.63 13.98 2.34
C GLY A 192 -10.71 12.48 2.66
N GLN A 193 -11.01 11.64 1.66
CA GLN A 193 -10.98 10.18 1.81
C GLN A 193 -9.55 9.71 2.10
N TYR A 194 -8.57 10.36 1.48
CA TYR A 194 -7.16 10.24 1.83
C TYR A 194 -6.68 11.43 2.68
N GLU A 195 -5.65 11.22 3.48
CA GLU A 195 -4.92 12.28 4.20
C GLU A 195 -3.44 11.87 4.26
N LEU A 196 -2.55 12.80 3.91
CA LEU A 196 -1.10 12.60 3.93
C LEU A 196 -0.50 12.98 5.28
N PHE A 197 0.45 12.16 5.72
CA PHE A 197 1.22 12.34 6.96
C PHE A 197 2.69 12.03 6.72
N ILE A 198 3.55 12.59 7.56
CA ILE A 198 4.99 12.29 7.54
C ILE A 198 5.42 11.76 8.90
N LEU A 199 6.02 10.58 8.95
CA LEU A 199 6.68 10.08 10.17
C LEU A 199 8.18 10.29 10.04
N VAL A 200 8.75 11.07 10.96
CA VAL A 200 10.16 11.44 10.95
C VAL A 200 10.87 10.74 12.09
N GLN A 201 11.77 9.81 11.76
CA GLN A 201 12.64 9.17 12.74
C GLN A 201 13.73 10.14 13.19
N VAL A 202 13.77 10.41 14.49
CA VAL A 202 14.85 11.17 15.13
C VAL A 202 15.89 10.17 15.62
N LYS A 203 17.03 10.10 14.93
CA LYS A 203 18.12 9.15 15.23
C LYS A 203 18.95 9.60 16.42
N ASP A 204 19.07 10.93 16.63
CA ASP A 204 19.74 11.47 17.82
C ASP A 204 18.86 11.35 19.08
N LEU A 205 19.04 10.25 19.81
CA LEU A 205 18.32 9.96 21.05
C LEU A 205 18.60 10.96 22.18
N LYS A 206 19.64 11.79 22.08
CA LYS A 206 19.96 12.82 23.09
C LYS A 206 19.04 14.02 23.03
N GLN A 207 18.27 14.20 21.95
CA GLN A 207 17.34 15.33 21.79
C GLN A 207 16.19 15.33 22.79
N ARG A 208 15.86 14.18 23.43
CA ARG A 208 14.78 14.05 24.44
C ARG A 208 13.44 14.67 24.00
N ILE A 209 13.06 14.48 22.73
CA ILE A 209 11.89 15.09 22.08
C ILE A 209 10.53 14.81 22.74
N PHE A 210 10.44 13.82 23.64
CA PHE A 210 9.22 13.48 24.38
C PHE A 210 9.17 14.06 25.80
N LEU A 211 10.28 14.63 26.28
CA LEU A 211 10.39 15.23 27.62
C LEU A 211 10.42 16.76 27.57
N ASP A 212 10.84 17.34 26.45
CA ASP A 212 10.94 18.78 26.22
C ASP A 212 10.16 19.18 24.94
N PRO A 213 9.01 19.89 25.07
CA PRO A 213 8.26 20.40 23.93
C PRO A 213 9.08 21.33 23.03
N GLU A 214 10.02 22.10 23.59
CA GLU A 214 10.91 22.96 22.81
C GLU A 214 11.91 22.12 22.01
N ALA A 215 12.40 21.01 22.55
CA ALA A 215 13.24 20.08 21.80
C ALA A 215 12.51 19.50 20.59
N TYR A 216 11.26 19.06 20.77
CA TYR A 216 10.42 18.61 19.65
C TYR A 216 10.31 19.70 18.58
N ASN A 217 9.94 20.92 18.98
CA ASN A 217 9.74 22.03 18.04
C ASN A 217 11.05 22.47 17.37
N ARG A 218 12.20 22.39 18.04
CA ARG A 218 13.52 22.64 17.44
C ARG A 218 13.86 21.60 16.38
N VAL A 219 13.72 20.31 16.70
CA VAL A 219 14.00 19.21 15.75
C VAL A 219 13.08 19.32 14.53
N LEU A 220 11.77 19.53 14.76
CA LEU A 220 10.80 19.70 13.68
C LEU A 220 11.16 20.86 12.75
N ARG A 221 11.49 22.04 13.31
CA ARG A 221 11.85 23.22 12.51
C ARG A 221 13.14 23.05 11.73
N LYS A 222 14.11 22.34 12.30
CA LYS A 222 15.43 22.10 11.69
C LYS A 222 15.37 21.11 10.53
N HIS A 223 14.54 20.07 10.64
CA HIS A 223 14.60 18.91 9.76
C HIS A 223 13.40 18.75 8.81
N VAL A 224 12.33 19.53 8.97
CA VAL A 224 11.12 19.45 8.14
C VAL A 224 10.81 20.81 7.50
N PRO A 225 10.58 20.87 6.16
CA PRO A 225 10.14 22.07 5.47
C PRO A 225 8.90 22.69 6.09
N GLU A 226 8.84 24.01 6.11
CA GLU A 226 7.80 24.77 6.82
C GLU A 226 6.37 24.32 6.52
N GLU A 227 6.05 24.12 5.24
CA GLU A 227 4.72 23.71 4.79
C GLU A 227 4.28 22.32 5.28
N PHE A 228 5.23 21.41 5.58
CA PHE A 228 4.94 20.04 6.01
C PHE A 228 4.98 19.85 7.52
N ARG A 229 5.44 20.84 8.30
CA ARG A 229 5.59 20.73 9.76
C ARG A 229 4.28 20.36 10.47
N GLY A 230 3.15 20.83 9.96
CA GLY A 230 1.83 20.55 10.54
C GLY A 230 1.39 19.08 10.42
N MET A 231 1.89 18.37 9.40
CA MET A 231 1.53 16.97 9.12
C MET A 231 2.68 15.98 9.46
N ALA A 232 3.75 16.47 10.10
CA ALA A 232 4.91 15.68 10.48
C ALA A 232 4.89 15.29 11.97
N TYR A 233 5.14 14.00 12.23
CA TYR A 233 5.13 13.39 13.56
C TYR A 233 6.49 12.77 13.84
N LEU A 234 7.17 13.27 14.87
CA LEU A 234 8.51 12.81 15.24
C LEU A 234 8.42 11.56 16.12
N TRP A 235 9.23 10.56 15.82
CA TRP A 235 9.36 9.35 16.62
C TRP A 235 10.83 8.94 16.77
N ASN A 236 11.16 8.09 17.74
CA ASN A 236 12.49 7.50 17.85
C ASN A 236 12.44 6.12 18.53
N GLU A 237 13.59 5.42 18.56
CA GLU A 237 13.67 4.09 19.15
C GLU A 237 13.41 4.06 20.65
N ASN A 238 13.68 5.13 21.40
CA ASN A 238 13.36 5.18 22.82
C ASN A 238 11.85 5.09 23.04
N MET A 239 11.06 5.80 22.23
CA MET A 239 9.60 5.67 22.27
C MET A 239 9.15 4.23 21.98
N LEU A 240 9.74 3.59 20.97
CA LEU A 240 9.37 2.21 20.61
C LEU A 240 9.71 1.21 21.73
N LYS A 241 10.84 1.39 22.43
CA LYS A 241 11.22 0.58 23.60
C LYS A 241 10.22 0.70 24.75
N GLU A 242 9.76 1.91 25.03
CA GLU A 242 8.78 2.14 26.10
C GLU A 242 7.41 1.55 25.73
N TRP A 243 7.01 1.67 24.47
CA TRP A 243 5.75 1.07 24.01
C TRP A 243 5.86 -0.45 23.93
N TYR A 244 6.92 -1.02 23.37
CA TYR A 244 7.06 -2.46 23.09
C TYR A 244 8.23 -3.10 23.87
N PRO A 245 8.21 -3.10 25.22
CA PRO A 245 9.38 -3.47 26.03
C PRO A 245 9.81 -4.94 25.87
N GLU A 246 8.92 -5.82 25.42
CA GLU A 246 9.21 -7.25 25.21
C GLU A 246 9.87 -7.52 23.85
N VAL A 247 9.89 -6.54 22.93
CA VAL A 247 10.59 -6.65 21.65
C VAL A 247 12.04 -6.20 21.86
N PRO A 248 13.06 -7.06 21.67
CA PRO A 248 14.44 -6.71 21.98
C PRO A 248 15.11 -5.80 20.93
N ASN A 249 14.55 -5.69 19.73
CA ASN A 249 15.15 -4.97 18.61
C ASN A 249 14.11 -4.08 17.91
N HIS A 250 14.32 -2.76 17.96
CA HIS A 250 13.45 -1.75 17.34
C HIS A 250 14.10 -1.06 16.14
N SER A 251 15.20 -1.62 15.64
CA SER A 251 15.86 -1.04 14.46
C SER A 251 14.92 -1.09 13.26
N TYR A 252 15.08 -0.09 12.39
CA TYR A 252 14.23 0.10 11.22
C TYR A 252 14.11 -1.15 10.32
N ILE A 253 15.22 -1.87 10.12
CA ILE A 253 15.26 -3.07 9.27
C ILE A 253 14.33 -4.19 9.78
N HIS A 254 14.08 -4.25 11.08
CA HIS A 254 13.21 -5.24 11.69
C HIS A 254 11.82 -4.69 12.02
N GLN A 255 11.71 -3.43 12.44
CA GLN A 255 10.50 -2.89 13.05
C GLN A 255 9.98 -1.60 12.41
N ALA A 256 10.09 -1.49 11.08
CA ALA A 256 9.68 -0.30 10.35
C ALA A 256 8.18 0.03 10.48
N TYR A 257 7.36 -0.95 10.86
CA TYR A 257 5.92 -0.81 11.10
C TYR A 257 5.55 -0.35 12.52
N GLN A 258 6.42 -0.47 13.51
CA GLN A 258 6.08 -0.13 14.91
C GLN A 258 5.60 1.32 15.08
N ALA A 259 6.24 2.26 14.36
CA ALA A 259 5.82 3.65 14.35
C ALA A 259 4.46 3.85 13.67
N LEU A 260 4.17 3.10 12.59
CA LEU A 260 2.88 3.13 11.90
C LEU A 260 1.76 2.50 12.74
N GLU A 261 2.05 1.40 13.44
CA GLU A 261 1.12 0.75 14.36
C GLU A 261 0.70 1.73 15.47
N LEU A 262 1.67 2.41 16.11
CA LEU A 262 1.38 3.44 17.10
C LEU A 262 0.64 4.61 16.47
N PHE A 263 1.03 5.05 15.27
CA PHE A 263 0.34 6.13 14.56
C PHE A 263 -1.15 5.79 14.39
N ALA A 264 -1.46 4.57 13.94
CA ALA A 264 -2.82 4.08 13.78
C ALA A 264 -3.59 3.94 15.11
N GLN A 265 -2.91 3.67 16.23
CA GLN A 265 -3.57 3.59 17.54
C GLN A 265 -3.82 4.95 18.18
N VAL A 266 -2.79 5.81 18.27
CA VAL A 266 -2.79 6.97 19.16
C VAL A 266 -2.88 8.32 18.45
N VAL A 267 -2.53 8.40 17.16
CA VAL A 267 -2.55 9.66 16.39
C VAL A 267 -3.73 9.71 15.41
N ALA A 268 -3.99 8.60 14.74
CA ALA A 268 -4.92 8.51 13.61
C ALA A 268 -5.87 7.30 13.70
N PRO A 269 -6.60 7.10 14.83
CA PRO A 269 -7.49 5.95 15.01
C PRO A 269 -8.77 5.99 14.17
N ASP A 270 -9.04 7.10 13.49
CA ASP A 270 -10.19 7.34 12.62
C ASP A 270 -10.00 6.85 11.17
N PHE A 271 -8.87 6.24 10.84
CA PHE A 271 -8.61 5.63 9.52
C PHE A 271 -8.80 4.12 9.52
N ASP A 272 -9.24 3.58 8.39
CA ASP A 272 -9.43 2.14 8.19
C ASP A 272 -8.23 1.50 7.49
N TYR A 273 -7.48 2.26 6.69
CA TYR A 273 -6.32 1.79 5.92
C TYR A 273 -5.15 2.77 5.99
N PHE A 274 -3.94 2.25 5.84
CA PHE A 274 -2.69 2.99 5.94
C PHE A 274 -1.76 2.55 4.81
N TRP A 275 -1.56 3.42 3.83
CA TRP A 275 -0.42 3.32 2.94
C TRP A 275 0.83 3.82 3.67
N GLN A 276 1.91 3.06 3.61
CA GLN A 276 3.22 3.45 4.12
C GLN A 276 4.23 3.39 2.98
N PHE A 277 4.98 4.48 2.80
CA PHE A 277 6.02 4.58 1.77
C PHE A 277 7.35 5.03 2.37
N GLU A 278 8.43 4.63 1.72
CA GLU A 278 9.75 5.26 1.86
C GLU A 278 9.80 6.54 1.03
N MET A 279 10.73 7.44 1.36
CA MET A 279 10.85 8.72 0.65
C MET A 279 11.37 8.57 -0.77
N ASP A 280 11.80 7.41 -1.21
CA ASP A 280 12.30 7.10 -2.55
C ASP A 280 11.24 6.49 -3.47
N TRP A 281 10.06 6.16 -2.95
CA TRP A 281 8.93 5.78 -3.79
C TRP A 281 8.46 6.96 -4.65
N ARG A 282 8.52 6.80 -5.98
CA ARG A 282 8.10 7.81 -6.97
C ARG A 282 7.23 7.17 -8.03
N ALA A 283 6.06 7.75 -8.31
CA ALA A 283 5.24 7.40 -9.47
C ALA A 283 4.79 8.66 -10.18
N THR A 284 4.93 8.72 -11.50
CA THR A 284 4.53 9.90 -12.29
C THR A 284 3.06 9.86 -12.72
N ALA A 285 2.38 8.73 -12.58
CA ALA A 285 0.95 8.60 -12.84
C ALA A 285 0.10 9.50 -11.90
N PRO A 286 -1.15 9.82 -12.26
CA PRO A 286 -2.09 10.47 -11.36
C PRO A 286 -2.33 9.62 -10.10
N HIS A 287 -1.99 10.14 -8.93
CA HIS A 287 -1.91 9.37 -7.68
C HIS A 287 -3.25 8.81 -7.25
N LEU A 288 -4.29 9.65 -7.27
CA LEU A 288 -5.64 9.23 -6.86
C LEU A 288 -6.16 8.10 -7.73
N GLN A 289 -5.98 8.20 -9.03
CA GLN A 289 -6.41 7.18 -9.97
C GLN A 289 -5.64 5.88 -9.74
N ALA A 290 -4.31 5.94 -9.63
CA ALA A 290 -3.48 4.77 -9.38
C ALA A 290 -3.88 4.06 -8.07
N PHE A 291 -4.05 4.80 -6.97
CA PHE A 291 -4.37 4.23 -5.65
C PHE A 291 -5.74 3.55 -5.65
N GLU A 292 -6.76 4.19 -6.25
CA GLU A 292 -8.11 3.63 -6.36
C GLU A 292 -8.15 2.41 -7.28
N ARG A 293 -7.41 2.42 -8.39
CA ARG A 293 -7.33 1.27 -9.31
C ARG A 293 -6.62 0.09 -8.68
N MET A 294 -5.49 0.30 -8.01
CA MET A 294 -4.78 -0.75 -7.26
C MET A 294 -5.69 -1.36 -6.16
N ALA A 295 -6.39 -0.50 -5.41
CA ALA A 295 -7.35 -0.94 -4.39
C ALA A 295 -8.52 -1.75 -4.99
N ALA A 296 -9.12 -1.25 -6.07
CA ALA A 296 -10.23 -1.91 -6.75
C ALA A 296 -9.81 -3.26 -7.34
N TRP A 297 -8.66 -3.31 -8.01
CA TRP A 297 -8.12 -4.56 -8.56
C TRP A 297 -7.83 -5.59 -7.46
N ALA A 298 -7.25 -5.17 -6.33
CA ALA A 298 -7.03 -6.06 -5.19
C ALA A 298 -8.35 -6.60 -4.60
N ARG A 299 -9.40 -5.77 -4.60
CA ARG A 299 -10.75 -6.17 -4.18
C ARG A 299 -11.36 -7.22 -5.12
N GLU A 300 -11.08 -7.13 -6.42
CA GLU A 300 -11.56 -8.06 -7.44
C GLU A 300 -10.85 -9.42 -7.40
N GLN A 301 -9.66 -9.53 -6.81
CA GLN A 301 -8.95 -10.81 -6.75
C GLN A 301 -9.69 -11.83 -5.87
N PRO A 302 -9.94 -13.06 -6.36
CA PRO A 302 -10.47 -14.13 -5.53
C PRO A 302 -9.40 -14.57 -4.51
N ARG A 303 -9.83 -15.11 -3.38
CA ARG A 303 -8.93 -15.77 -2.40
C ARG A 303 -8.41 -17.11 -2.91
N LEU A 304 -9.14 -17.73 -3.84
CA LEU A 304 -8.74 -18.95 -4.51
C LEU A 304 -7.41 -18.76 -5.26
N TYR A 305 -6.40 -19.56 -4.89
CA TYR A 305 -5.00 -19.48 -5.36
C TYR A 305 -4.29 -18.16 -5.10
N LEU A 306 -4.87 -17.27 -4.28
CA LEU A 306 -4.32 -15.93 -4.09
C LEU A 306 -2.88 -15.95 -3.56
N THR A 307 -2.58 -16.86 -2.62
CA THR A 307 -1.20 -17.04 -2.13
C THR A 307 -0.23 -17.41 -3.25
N ASN A 308 -0.66 -18.24 -4.21
CA ASN A 308 0.16 -18.67 -5.34
C ASN A 308 0.33 -17.50 -6.34
N MET A 309 -0.78 -16.86 -6.71
CA MET A 309 -0.78 -15.69 -7.60
C MET A 309 0.06 -14.54 -7.03
N ASN A 310 0.03 -14.34 -5.70
CA ASN A 310 0.81 -13.30 -5.05
C ASN A 310 2.30 -13.53 -5.14
N SER A 311 2.76 -14.78 -5.22
CA SER A 311 4.18 -15.10 -5.31
C SER A 311 4.76 -14.85 -6.71
N ALA A 312 3.93 -14.62 -7.72
CA ALA A 312 4.37 -14.48 -9.10
C ALA A 312 4.77 -13.05 -9.45
N TRP A 313 5.84 -12.92 -10.23
CA TRP A 313 6.06 -11.78 -11.09
C TRP A 313 5.31 -11.97 -12.41
N TYR A 314 4.30 -11.15 -12.67
CA TYR A 314 3.50 -11.30 -13.89
C TYR A 314 4.21 -10.66 -15.09
N ILE A 315 4.53 -11.47 -16.11
CA ILE A 315 5.19 -11.04 -17.36
C ILE A 315 4.21 -11.26 -18.53
N PRO A 316 3.46 -10.22 -18.97
CA PRO A 316 2.40 -10.37 -19.97
C PRO A 316 2.88 -10.97 -21.30
N SER A 317 4.11 -10.65 -21.72
CA SER A 317 4.68 -11.12 -23.00
C SER A 317 4.92 -12.63 -23.05
N LEU A 318 5.00 -13.29 -21.89
CA LEU A 318 5.24 -14.73 -21.77
C LEU A 318 4.03 -15.49 -21.23
N GLN A 319 3.33 -14.89 -20.26
CA GLN A 319 2.29 -15.57 -19.48
C GLN A 319 0.88 -15.30 -20.03
N GLY A 320 0.75 -14.51 -21.10
CA GLY A 320 -0.54 -14.15 -21.69
C GLY A 320 -1.26 -13.10 -20.85
N SER A 321 -2.59 -13.18 -20.78
CA SER A 321 -3.39 -12.31 -19.92
C SER A 321 -3.31 -12.74 -18.45
N TRP A 322 -3.71 -11.85 -17.53
CA TRP A 322 -3.82 -12.18 -16.10
C TRP A 322 -4.77 -13.38 -15.86
N HIS A 323 -5.82 -13.48 -16.69
CA HIS A 323 -6.73 -14.62 -16.65
C HIS A 323 -6.05 -15.91 -17.10
N ASP A 324 -5.18 -15.87 -18.11
CA ASP A 324 -4.44 -17.04 -18.58
C ASP A 324 -3.49 -17.57 -17.50
N LEU A 325 -2.77 -16.68 -16.80
CA LEU A 325 -1.94 -17.07 -15.66
C LEU A 325 -2.78 -17.71 -14.54
N TRP A 326 -3.94 -17.13 -14.21
CA TRP A 326 -4.84 -17.69 -13.20
C TRP A 326 -5.36 -19.07 -13.61
N MET A 327 -5.70 -19.27 -14.89
CA MET A 327 -6.12 -20.56 -15.44
C MET A 327 -4.98 -21.59 -15.37
N LEU A 328 -3.75 -21.19 -15.71
CA LEU A 328 -2.56 -22.04 -15.58
C LEU A 328 -2.32 -22.49 -14.14
N MET A 329 -2.43 -21.57 -13.17
CA MET A 329 -2.32 -21.92 -11.74
C MET A 329 -3.42 -22.90 -11.32
N ASN A 330 -4.65 -22.70 -11.80
CA ASN A 330 -5.75 -23.61 -11.53
C ASN A 330 -5.55 -25.02 -12.10
N GLU A 331 -4.89 -25.16 -13.26
CA GLU A 331 -4.60 -26.46 -13.88
C GLU A 331 -3.40 -27.16 -13.23
N THR A 332 -2.33 -26.41 -12.94
CA THR A 332 -1.08 -26.96 -12.38
C THR A 332 -1.19 -27.35 -10.91
N LEU A 333 -2.02 -26.64 -10.13
CA LEU A 333 -2.23 -26.90 -8.69
C LEU A 333 -3.40 -27.83 -8.40
N TRP A 334 -4.04 -28.40 -9.43
CA TRP A 334 -5.23 -29.25 -9.32
C TRP A 334 -5.03 -30.51 -8.44
N ASN A 335 -3.78 -30.95 -8.29
CA ASN A 335 -3.45 -32.23 -7.67
C ASN A 335 -2.97 -32.18 -6.21
N ASP A 336 -3.06 -31.03 -5.52
CA ASP A 336 -2.54 -30.94 -4.15
C ASP A 336 -3.53 -30.38 -3.09
N LYS A 337 -3.23 -30.67 -1.83
CA LYS A 337 -4.05 -30.58 -0.59
C LYS A 337 -4.91 -29.31 -0.36
N ARG A 338 -4.77 -28.24 -1.15
CA ARG A 338 -5.62 -27.04 -1.09
C ARG A 338 -6.96 -27.19 -1.81
N ALA A 339 -7.19 -28.27 -2.56
CA ALA A 339 -8.45 -28.54 -3.24
C ALA A 339 -9.68 -28.56 -2.29
N ALA A 340 -9.50 -28.70 -0.97
CA ALA A 340 -10.57 -28.57 0.02
C ALA A 340 -11.07 -27.11 0.16
N GLU A 341 -10.19 -26.11 0.24
CA GLU A 341 -10.57 -24.68 0.35
C GLU A 341 -11.31 -24.21 -0.92
N VAL A 342 -10.88 -24.73 -2.09
CA VAL A 342 -11.49 -24.44 -3.40
C VAL A 342 -12.91 -24.99 -3.51
N ARG A 343 -13.12 -26.23 -3.04
CA ARG A 343 -14.43 -26.90 -3.07
C ARG A 343 -15.41 -26.31 -2.06
N GLU A 344 -14.94 -25.79 -0.94
CA GLU A 344 -15.78 -25.28 0.13
C GLU A 344 -16.34 -23.88 -0.18
N HIS A 345 -15.54 -22.98 -0.75
CA HIS A 345 -15.94 -21.57 -0.89
C HIS A 345 -16.29 -21.13 -2.32
N GLY A 346 -15.93 -21.91 -3.33
CA GLY A 346 -16.19 -21.60 -4.74
C GLY A 346 -15.24 -20.53 -5.32
N LYS A 347 -15.28 -20.38 -6.66
CA LYS A 347 -14.31 -19.58 -7.43
C LYS A 347 -14.34 -18.07 -7.12
N ASN A 348 -15.46 -17.56 -6.62
CA ASN A 348 -15.65 -16.13 -6.37
C ASN A 348 -15.44 -15.73 -4.90
N TRP A 349 -14.95 -16.64 -4.06
CA TRP A 349 -14.70 -16.33 -2.65
C TRP A 349 -13.70 -15.18 -2.49
N GLY A 350 -14.08 -14.18 -1.70
CA GLY A 350 -13.27 -12.98 -1.46
C GLY A 350 -13.34 -11.93 -2.58
N VAL A 351 -14.03 -12.18 -3.70
CA VAL A 351 -14.28 -11.13 -4.71
C VAL A 351 -15.21 -10.08 -4.11
N GLY A 352 -14.84 -8.81 -4.19
CA GLY A 352 -15.55 -7.71 -3.53
C GLY A 352 -15.09 -7.44 -2.09
N GLU A 353 -14.30 -8.32 -1.49
CA GLU A 353 -13.67 -8.11 -0.18
C GLU A 353 -12.44 -7.21 -0.32
N GLU A 354 -12.38 -6.13 0.47
CA GLU A 354 -11.23 -5.23 0.50
C GLU A 354 -10.00 -5.95 1.07
N ALA A 355 -8.83 -5.77 0.43
CA ALA A 355 -7.59 -6.35 0.90
C ALA A 355 -7.10 -5.67 2.18
N ASP A 356 -6.70 -6.47 3.16
CA ASP A 356 -6.05 -6.01 4.38
C ASP A 356 -4.60 -5.64 4.18
N LEU A 357 -3.95 -6.32 3.23
CA LEU A 357 -2.59 -6.07 2.85
C LEU A 357 -2.54 -5.94 1.34
N ILE A 358 -2.04 -4.80 0.87
CA ILE A 358 -1.59 -4.63 -0.51
C ILE A 358 -0.08 -4.44 -0.48
N THR A 359 0.64 -5.32 -1.16
CA THR A 359 2.08 -5.18 -1.39
C THR A 359 2.33 -4.73 -2.83
N LEU A 360 3.46 -4.06 -3.04
CA LEU A 360 3.97 -3.67 -4.36
C LEU A 360 5.05 -4.64 -4.88
N ALA A 361 5.21 -5.77 -4.18
CA ALA A 361 6.12 -6.85 -4.54
C ALA A 361 5.44 -8.20 -4.30
N PRO A 362 5.94 -9.27 -4.92
CA PRO A 362 5.43 -10.60 -4.65
C PRO A 362 5.48 -11.00 -3.18
N ILE A 363 4.44 -11.69 -2.73
CA ILE A 363 4.38 -12.26 -1.39
C ILE A 363 4.87 -13.70 -1.48
N VAL A 364 6.11 -13.93 -1.09
CA VAL A 364 6.83 -15.19 -1.30
C VAL A 364 6.92 -15.98 0.01
N ASP A 365 6.70 -17.29 -0.05
CA ASP A 365 6.98 -18.20 1.08
C ASP A 365 8.49 -18.41 1.21
N VAL A 366 9.09 -17.66 2.12
CA VAL A 366 10.54 -17.57 2.25
C VAL A 366 11.20 -18.80 2.87
N ARG A 367 10.41 -19.75 3.40
CA ARG A 367 10.95 -21.05 3.87
C ARG A 367 11.63 -21.83 2.76
N THR A 368 11.24 -21.59 1.52
CA THR A 368 11.77 -22.29 0.33
C THR A 368 13.02 -21.65 -0.26
N THR A 369 13.36 -20.43 0.15
CA THR A 369 14.58 -19.70 -0.30
C THR A 369 15.83 -20.25 0.37
N ASP A 370 17.00 -20.21 -0.27
CA ASP A 370 18.24 -20.67 0.38
C ASP A 370 18.96 -19.57 1.16
N PHE A 371 18.98 -18.35 0.65
CA PHE A 371 19.85 -17.26 1.12
C PHE A 371 19.13 -15.93 1.36
N TRP A 372 17.80 -15.93 1.54
CA TRP A 372 17.14 -14.73 2.05
C TRP A 372 17.59 -14.46 3.49
N LEU A 373 18.11 -13.25 3.73
CA LEU A 373 18.78 -12.84 4.96
C LEU A 373 17.95 -13.10 6.23
N PHE A 374 16.62 -13.01 6.13
CA PHE A 374 15.71 -13.10 7.27
C PHE A 374 14.88 -14.40 7.32
N ARG A 375 15.20 -15.41 6.49
CA ARG A 375 14.42 -16.66 6.36
C ARG A 375 14.06 -17.34 7.68
N GLY A 376 14.98 -17.32 8.65
CA GLY A 376 14.81 -17.98 9.95
C GLY A 376 14.30 -17.07 11.08
N MET A 377 14.02 -15.79 10.80
CA MET A 377 13.72 -14.79 11.82
C MET A 377 12.23 -14.79 12.18
N VAL A 378 11.87 -15.65 13.13
CA VAL A 378 10.60 -15.61 13.85
C VAL A 378 10.92 -15.73 15.33
N HIS A 379 10.63 -14.68 16.09
CA HIS A 379 10.99 -14.57 17.50
C HIS A 379 9.76 -14.36 18.37
N ASN A 380 9.82 -14.91 19.60
CA ASN A 380 8.72 -14.89 20.56
C ASN A 380 7.38 -15.25 19.91
N ASP A 381 7.33 -16.46 19.34
CA ASP A 381 6.34 -16.93 18.37
C ASP A 381 5.17 -17.68 19.04
N PRO A 382 4.08 -17.00 19.47
CA PRO A 382 2.92 -17.66 20.10
C PRO A 382 2.15 -18.55 19.11
N LEU A 383 2.32 -18.32 17.81
CA LEU A 383 1.66 -19.07 16.73
C LEU A 383 2.38 -20.40 16.42
N GLN A 384 3.58 -20.60 16.99
CA GLN A 384 4.44 -21.77 16.78
C GLN A 384 4.79 -21.99 15.29
N ILE A 385 4.89 -20.90 14.52
CA ILE A 385 5.28 -20.88 13.10
C ILE A 385 6.57 -21.69 12.89
N LYS A 386 7.62 -21.39 13.68
CA LYS A 386 8.92 -22.06 13.52
C LYS A 386 8.86 -23.53 13.93
N ALA A 387 8.27 -23.83 15.09
CA ALA A 387 8.22 -25.18 15.63
C ALA A 387 7.39 -26.14 14.76
N LYS A 388 6.27 -25.65 14.21
CA LYS A 388 5.37 -26.41 13.32
C LYS A 388 5.76 -26.30 11.85
N LYS A 389 6.83 -25.55 11.53
CA LYS A 389 7.25 -25.25 10.15
C LYS A 389 6.07 -24.75 9.32
N LEU A 390 5.30 -23.79 9.83
CA LEU A 390 4.17 -23.21 9.10
C LEU A 390 4.66 -22.19 8.05
N PRO A 391 3.90 -21.93 6.97
CA PRO A 391 4.21 -20.87 6.00
C PRO A 391 4.44 -19.52 6.65
N HIS A 392 5.51 -18.84 6.26
CA HIS A 392 5.75 -17.42 6.57
C HIS A 392 6.27 -16.73 5.33
N PHE A 393 5.87 -15.47 5.16
CA PHE A 393 5.93 -14.77 3.89
C PHE A 393 6.71 -13.48 3.99
N ALA A 394 7.29 -13.05 2.88
CA ALA A 394 7.91 -11.72 2.76
C ALA A 394 7.58 -11.07 1.41
N ALA A 395 7.57 -9.75 1.42
CA ALA A 395 7.45 -8.89 0.25
C ALA A 395 8.29 -7.61 0.46
N PRO A 396 9.63 -7.71 0.37
CA PRO A 396 10.49 -6.53 0.25
C PRO A 396 10.00 -5.66 -0.91
N VAL A 397 9.99 -4.32 -0.86
CA VAL A 397 10.31 -3.43 0.27
C VAL A 397 9.09 -3.26 1.18
N ALA A 398 9.29 -2.87 2.46
CA ALA A 398 8.24 -2.63 3.47
C ALA A 398 7.34 -1.39 3.18
N MET A 399 6.80 -1.32 1.96
CA MET A 399 5.87 -0.33 1.45
C MET A 399 4.56 -1.01 1.08
N THR A 400 3.53 -0.76 1.86
CA THR A 400 2.26 -1.51 1.78
C THR A 400 1.06 -0.63 2.07
N ARG A 401 -0.11 -1.06 1.63
CA ARG A 401 -1.38 -0.65 2.23
C ARG A 401 -1.77 -1.69 3.28
N THR A 402 -1.87 -1.28 4.53
CA THR A 402 -2.30 -2.15 5.64
C THR A 402 -3.65 -1.69 6.18
N SER A 403 -4.54 -2.62 6.52
CA SER A 403 -5.77 -2.30 7.25
C SER A 403 -5.44 -2.04 8.72
N LYS A 404 -6.23 -1.17 9.36
CA LYS A 404 -6.10 -0.92 10.80
C LYS A 404 -6.17 -2.22 11.60
N ARG A 405 -7.05 -3.16 11.23
CA ARG A 405 -7.20 -4.44 11.94
C ARG A 405 -5.96 -5.34 11.84
N LEU A 406 -5.22 -5.30 10.73
CA LEU A 406 -3.95 -6.00 10.61
C LEU A 406 -2.89 -5.34 11.50
N LEU A 407 -2.76 -4.00 11.46
CA LEU A 407 -1.88 -3.26 12.36
C LEU A 407 -2.21 -3.53 13.84
N ASP A 408 -3.50 -3.56 14.21
CA ASP A 408 -3.95 -3.87 15.57
C ASP A 408 -3.55 -5.30 15.99
N ALA A 409 -3.58 -6.27 15.07
CA ALA A 409 -3.18 -7.65 15.35
C ALA A 409 -1.68 -7.75 15.60
N VAL A 410 -0.86 -7.12 14.75
CA VAL A 410 0.59 -7.07 14.93
C VAL A 410 0.95 -6.34 16.22
N HIS A 411 0.40 -5.13 16.42
CA HIS A 411 0.61 -4.34 17.62
C HIS A 411 0.40 -5.16 18.90
N LYS A 412 -0.69 -5.93 18.99
CA LYS A 412 -0.97 -6.80 20.14
C LYS A 412 0.05 -7.92 20.31
N LEU A 413 0.46 -8.58 19.22
CA LEU A 413 1.47 -9.64 19.29
C LEU A 413 2.81 -9.11 19.83
N GLN A 414 3.20 -7.90 19.42
CA GLN A 414 4.42 -7.25 19.89
C GLN A 414 4.32 -6.81 21.35
N GLN A 415 3.17 -6.27 21.76
CA GLN A 415 2.91 -5.84 23.15
C GLN A 415 2.83 -7.02 24.13
N GLU A 416 2.06 -8.05 23.79
CA GLU A 416 1.72 -9.14 24.71
C GLU A 416 2.80 -10.22 24.77
N TYR A 417 3.42 -10.52 23.61
CA TYR A 417 4.36 -11.63 23.49
C TYR A 417 5.77 -11.18 23.15
N GLY A 418 5.99 -9.90 22.83
CA GLY A 418 7.28 -9.47 22.28
C GLY A 418 7.57 -10.08 20.91
N PHE A 419 6.53 -10.48 20.16
CA PHE A 419 6.69 -11.08 18.84
C PHE A 419 7.43 -10.14 17.90
N TRP A 420 8.39 -10.63 17.13
CA TRP A 420 9.04 -9.80 16.11
C TRP A 420 9.66 -10.63 14.98
N MET A 421 9.74 -10.00 13.81
CA MET A 421 10.32 -10.52 12.56
C MET A 421 11.05 -9.38 11.84
N ALA A 422 11.58 -9.64 10.64
CA ALA A 422 12.00 -8.56 9.74
C ALA A 422 10.79 -7.74 9.25
N SER A 423 11.01 -6.45 8.98
CA SER A 423 9.91 -5.53 8.62
C SER A 423 9.13 -6.03 7.41
N GLU A 424 9.85 -6.45 6.37
CA GLU A 424 9.33 -6.91 5.07
C GLU A 424 8.64 -8.28 5.09
N ALA A 425 8.54 -8.91 6.26
CA ALA A 425 7.83 -10.17 6.45
C ALA A 425 6.74 -10.11 7.53
N THR A 426 6.71 -9.03 8.32
CA THR A 426 5.83 -8.95 9.49
C THR A 426 4.37 -8.89 9.05
N MET A 427 4.02 -7.98 8.14
CA MET A 427 2.62 -7.80 7.71
C MET A 427 2.15 -8.95 6.83
N GLU A 428 3.02 -9.47 5.99
CA GLU A 428 2.79 -10.55 5.04
C GLU A 428 2.50 -11.86 5.78
N THR A 429 3.36 -12.21 6.73
CA THR A 429 3.21 -13.41 7.56
C THR A 429 1.97 -13.30 8.44
N MET A 430 1.76 -12.15 9.09
CA MET A 430 0.60 -11.97 9.97
C MET A 430 -0.73 -11.92 9.20
N ALA A 431 -0.75 -11.35 7.99
CA ALA A 431 -1.93 -11.39 7.14
C ALA A 431 -2.35 -12.85 6.83
N PHE A 432 -1.38 -13.70 6.49
CA PHE A 432 -1.64 -15.13 6.25
C PHE A 432 -2.17 -15.85 7.51
N HIS A 433 -1.48 -15.74 8.64
CA HIS A 433 -1.86 -16.49 9.85
C HIS A 433 -3.19 -16.03 10.47
N HIS A 434 -3.56 -14.77 10.28
CA HIS A 434 -4.85 -14.24 10.74
C HIS A 434 -5.97 -14.35 9.69
N LYS A 435 -5.73 -15.02 8.55
CA LYS A 435 -6.70 -15.20 7.44
C LYS A 435 -7.16 -13.88 6.80
N PHE A 436 -6.37 -12.83 6.93
CA PHE A 436 -6.59 -11.56 6.25
C PHE A 436 -6.36 -11.71 4.74
N LYS A 437 -7.00 -10.86 3.94
CA LYS A 437 -6.82 -10.89 2.48
C LYS A 437 -5.57 -10.09 2.14
N ALA A 438 -4.50 -10.77 1.72
CA ALA A 438 -3.28 -10.15 1.24
C ALA A 438 -3.20 -10.27 -0.29
N VAL A 439 -2.86 -9.19 -0.97
CA VAL A 439 -2.75 -9.13 -2.42
C VAL A 439 -1.45 -8.43 -2.81
N HIS A 440 -0.63 -9.11 -3.61
CA HIS A 440 0.41 -8.44 -4.38
C HIS A 440 -0.25 -7.77 -5.59
N VAL A 441 -0.23 -6.44 -5.62
CA VAL A 441 -0.74 -5.70 -6.76
C VAL A 441 0.30 -5.69 -7.86
N GLN A 442 -0.06 -6.25 -9.01
CA GLN A 442 0.79 -6.40 -10.19
C GLN A 442 0.95 -5.08 -10.95
N HIS A 443 1.33 -4.01 -10.27
CA HIS A 443 1.56 -2.69 -10.88
C HIS A 443 2.67 -2.79 -11.95
N PRO A 444 2.66 -1.92 -12.98
CA PRO A 444 3.66 -1.97 -14.02
C PRO A 444 5.04 -1.67 -13.42
N VAL A 445 6.02 -2.49 -13.78
CA VAL A 445 7.43 -2.27 -13.47
C VAL A 445 8.21 -2.25 -14.78
N TYR A 446 8.98 -1.17 -14.95
CA TYR A 446 9.79 -0.97 -16.15
C TYR A 446 11.24 -1.35 -15.87
N PHE A 447 11.95 -1.71 -16.93
CA PHE A 447 13.26 -2.31 -16.85
C PHE A 447 14.26 -1.57 -17.73
N ASN A 448 15.40 -1.21 -17.13
CA ASN A 448 16.54 -0.61 -17.81
C ASN A 448 17.65 -1.66 -18.05
N GLY A 449 17.37 -2.64 -18.89
CA GLY A 449 18.32 -3.71 -19.22
C GLY A 449 18.05 -4.33 -20.59
N THR A 450 18.97 -5.19 -21.02
CA THR A 450 18.99 -5.81 -22.35
C THR A 450 18.62 -7.29 -22.33
N GLU A 451 18.51 -7.88 -21.13
CA GLU A 451 18.12 -9.26 -20.91
C GLU A 451 16.72 -9.54 -21.49
N ASN A 452 16.55 -10.65 -22.20
CA ASN A 452 15.25 -11.00 -22.78
C ASN A 452 14.26 -11.51 -21.71
N ASP A 453 12.97 -11.47 -22.04
CA ASP A 453 11.90 -11.77 -21.07
C ASP A 453 11.98 -13.20 -20.52
N LYS A 454 12.43 -14.18 -21.32
CA LYS A 454 12.57 -15.58 -20.86
C LYS A 454 13.65 -15.73 -19.80
N MET A 455 14.77 -15.02 -19.97
CA MET A 455 15.82 -14.97 -18.95
C MET A 455 15.31 -14.30 -17.68
N ILE A 456 14.52 -13.23 -17.80
CA ILE A 456 13.90 -12.58 -16.64
C ILE A 456 12.94 -13.53 -15.93
N ASP A 457 12.04 -14.19 -16.64
CA ASP A 457 11.09 -15.15 -16.05
C ASP A 457 11.83 -16.26 -15.31
N TRP A 458 12.90 -16.81 -15.91
CA TRP A 458 13.74 -17.81 -15.26
C TRP A 458 14.41 -17.31 -13.97
N LEU A 459 14.75 -16.02 -13.88
CA LEU A 459 15.36 -15.42 -12.69
C LEU A 459 14.33 -15.05 -11.61
N PHE A 460 13.13 -14.61 -12.00
CA PHE A 460 12.15 -13.99 -11.11
C PHE A 460 11.00 -14.93 -10.72
N ASN A 461 10.75 -15.97 -11.52
CA ASN A 461 9.74 -17.01 -11.27
C ASN A 461 10.41 -18.40 -11.23
N SER A 462 11.53 -18.53 -10.51
CA SER A 462 12.36 -19.73 -10.45
C SER A 462 11.77 -20.86 -9.57
N GLY A 463 10.81 -20.54 -8.71
CA GLY A 463 10.13 -21.48 -7.82
C GLY A 463 9.05 -22.32 -8.49
N GLY A 464 8.52 -23.30 -7.76
CA GLY A 464 7.39 -24.12 -8.20
C GLY A 464 6.08 -23.32 -8.31
N PRO A 465 5.02 -23.87 -8.95
CA PRO A 465 3.72 -23.20 -9.11
C PRO A 465 3.09 -22.73 -7.80
N GLU A 466 3.48 -23.35 -6.68
CA GLU A 466 2.99 -22.96 -5.37
C GLU A 466 3.62 -21.67 -4.81
N ASN A 467 4.78 -21.27 -5.34
CA ASN A 467 5.61 -20.18 -4.83
C ASN A 467 6.60 -19.68 -5.90
N LEU A 468 6.09 -19.14 -7.01
CA LEU A 468 6.84 -18.84 -8.24
C LEU A 468 8.06 -17.93 -8.01
N GLY A 469 7.90 -16.81 -7.30
CA GLY A 469 9.00 -15.92 -6.92
C GLY A 469 9.82 -16.40 -5.72
N GLY A 470 9.63 -17.65 -5.29
CA GLY A 470 10.37 -18.27 -4.19
C GLY A 470 11.31 -19.36 -4.68
N GLY A 471 11.48 -20.40 -3.86
CA GLY A 471 12.38 -21.51 -4.16
C GLY A 471 13.86 -21.19 -3.91
N PRO A 472 14.75 -22.19 -4.07
CA PRO A 472 16.18 -22.08 -3.75
C PRO A 472 16.86 -20.89 -4.44
N ASP A 473 16.46 -20.58 -5.67
CA ASP A 473 17.03 -19.52 -6.53
C ASP A 473 16.16 -18.24 -6.55
N SER A 474 15.35 -18.00 -5.52
CA SER A 474 14.49 -16.81 -5.44
C SER A 474 15.28 -15.51 -5.61
N GLN A 475 14.65 -14.52 -6.25
CA GLN A 475 15.16 -13.15 -6.36
C GLN A 475 15.39 -12.47 -5.01
N TYR A 476 14.77 -12.96 -3.93
CA TYR A 476 14.99 -12.41 -2.59
C TYR A 476 16.28 -12.91 -1.93
N ASN A 477 16.99 -13.88 -2.52
CA ASN A 477 18.34 -14.18 -2.09
C ASN A 477 19.22 -12.93 -2.24
N TRP A 478 20.01 -12.63 -1.20
CA TRP A 478 20.78 -11.38 -1.08
C TRP A 478 21.94 -11.25 -2.09
N GLU A 479 22.26 -12.36 -2.78
CA GLU A 479 23.33 -12.48 -3.76
C GLU A 479 22.81 -13.20 -5.01
N GLY A 480 23.46 -12.96 -6.16
CA GLY A 480 23.18 -13.65 -7.40
C GLY A 480 22.73 -12.76 -8.55
N ALA A 481 22.44 -13.38 -9.69
CA ALA A 481 22.06 -12.68 -10.92
C ALA A 481 20.73 -11.94 -10.79
N ALA A 482 19.72 -12.56 -10.16
CA ALA A 482 18.42 -11.95 -9.94
C ALA A 482 18.51 -10.64 -9.14
N HIS A 483 19.36 -10.59 -8.10
CA HIS A 483 19.56 -9.36 -7.32
C HIS A 483 20.17 -8.22 -8.15
N LYS A 484 21.17 -8.51 -8.99
CA LYS A 484 21.74 -7.52 -9.92
C LYS A 484 20.72 -7.04 -10.96
N THR A 485 19.78 -7.91 -11.34
CA THR A 485 18.68 -7.56 -12.25
C THR A 485 17.59 -6.74 -11.54
N LEU A 486 17.34 -6.99 -10.25
CA LEU A 486 16.43 -6.18 -9.43
C LEU A 486 16.85 -4.70 -9.45
N GLU A 487 18.15 -4.42 -9.31
CA GLU A 487 18.72 -3.05 -9.34
C GLU A 487 18.44 -2.26 -10.65
N LYS A 488 17.95 -2.93 -11.70
CA LYS A 488 17.59 -2.30 -12.99
C LYS A 488 16.09 -2.02 -13.13
N LEU A 489 15.28 -2.39 -12.15
CA LEU A 489 13.84 -2.17 -12.14
C LEU A 489 13.49 -0.79 -11.60
N THR A 490 12.45 -0.16 -12.14
CA THR A 490 11.95 1.12 -11.61
C THR A 490 11.48 1.02 -10.16
N TRP A 491 11.13 -0.17 -9.67
CA TRP A 491 10.55 -0.36 -8.35
C TRP A 491 11.58 -0.69 -7.23
N TRP A 492 12.77 -1.17 -7.57
CA TRP A 492 13.76 -1.65 -6.58
C TRP A 492 14.90 -0.65 -6.33
N TRP A 493 15.56 -0.73 -5.18
CA TRP A 493 16.71 0.12 -4.85
C TRP A 493 17.97 -0.32 -5.62
N PRO A 494 18.72 0.59 -6.27
CA PRO A 494 20.08 0.29 -6.70
C PRO A 494 21.02 0.28 -5.49
N ARG A 495 21.98 -0.65 -5.45
CA ARG A 495 22.97 -0.78 -4.36
C ARG A 495 24.03 0.32 -4.40
N GLU A 496 24.23 0.92 -5.57
CA GLU A 496 25.11 2.06 -5.81
C GLU A 496 24.28 3.34 -5.94
N GLY A 497 24.39 4.24 -4.95
CA GLY A 497 23.80 5.57 -5.00
C GLY A 497 22.61 5.76 -4.06
N TYR A 498 22.87 6.43 -2.93
CA TYR A 498 21.83 7.15 -2.17
C TYR A 498 21.30 8.38 -2.94
N ASP A 499 21.78 8.61 -4.16
CA ASP A 499 21.28 9.59 -5.10
C ASP A 499 20.32 8.89 -6.06
N HIS A 500 19.04 8.86 -5.66
CA HIS A 500 17.97 8.23 -6.43
C HIS A 500 17.86 8.87 -7.82
N TYR A 501 17.91 8.04 -8.87
CA TYR A 501 17.22 8.35 -10.11
C TYR A 501 15.72 8.19 -9.84
N PRO A 502 14.89 9.23 -10.03
CA PRO A 502 13.44 9.07 -9.96
C PRO A 502 12.98 7.96 -10.91
N GLN A 503 11.82 7.37 -10.65
CA GLN A 503 11.13 6.47 -11.59
C GLN A 503 10.69 7.26 -12.82
N HIS A 504 11.66 7.66 -13.63
CA HIS A 504 11.47 8.32 -14.90
C HIS A 504 11.16 7.25 -15.92
N ALA A 505 9.88 7.08 -16.23
CA ALA A 505 9.53 6.76 -17.61
C ALA A 505 9.84 8.02 -18.43
N SER A 506 11.09 8.14 -18.92
CA SER A 506 11.43 9.10 -19.97
C SER A 506 10.93 8.59 -21.31
#